data_AF-A0A7X7KTE8-F1
#
_entry.id   AF-A0A7X7KTE8-F1
#
_cell.length_a   1.000
_cell.length_b   1.000
_cell.length_c   1.000
_cell.angle_alpha   90.00
_cell.angle_beta   90.00
_cell.angle_gamma   90.00
#
_symmetry.space_group_name_H-M   'P 1'
#
loop_
_entity.id
_entity.type
_entity.pdbx_description
1 polymer ?
#
loop_
_entity_poly.entity_id
_entity_poly.type
_entity_poly.pdbx_seq_one_letter_code
_entity_poly.pdbx_strand_id
1 'polypeptide(L)'
;LQDLQLADGRRVYEAVADLLDEWGRAYRGDNGYSALGAVVGATWPEQAAQLRQQHPHLFFLVPGYGAQGGDASSVRPNFDRNGQGAIINASRSLIAAWQKQGVDGKDYREATLREAKAMRDAIKKALSRA
;
A
#
# COMPACT_ATOMS: atom_id res chain seq x y z
N LEU A 1 -9.66 -16.66 -6.75
CA LEU A 1 -9.78 -17.22 -5.39
C LEU A 1 -10.16 -16.15 -4.37
N GLN A 2 -9.47 -15.00 -4.31
CA GLN A 2 -9.75 -13.94 -3.32
C GLN A 2 -11.15 -13.31 -3.44
N ASP A 3 -11.68 -13.19 -4.67
CA ASP A 3 -13.01 -12.65 -4.92
C ASP A 3 -14.14 -13.69 -4.86
N LEU A 4 -13.84 -14.95 -4.52
CA LEU A 4 -14.89 -15.95 -4.37
C LEU A 4 -15.80 -15.56 -3.21
N GLN A 5 -17.10 -15.73 -3.42
CA GLN A 5 -18.10 -15.44 -2.42
C GLN A 5 -18.29 -16.64 -1.48
N LEU A 6 -18.30 -16.36 -0.18
CA LEU A 6 -18.64 -17.29 0.88
C LEU A 6 -20.18 -17.38 1.02
N ALA A 7 -20.66 -18.40 1.73
CA ALA A 7 -22.10 -18.63 1.92
C ALA A 7 -22.80 -17.48 2.66
N ASP A 8 -22.06 -16.67 3.43
CA ASP A 8 -22.56 -15.50 4.16
C ASP A 8 -22.53 -14.20 3.34
N GLY A 9 -22.14 -14.28 2.06
CA GLY A 9 -22.14 -13.15 1.13
C GLY A 9 -20.82 -12.37 1.07
N ARG A 10 -19.89 -12.56 2.02
CA ARG A 10 -18.55 -11.93 1.99
C ARG A 10 -17.68 -12.55 0.91
N ARG A 11 -16.71 -11.80 0.41
CA ARG A 11 -15.59 -12.34 -0.37
C ARG A 11 -14.53 -12.94 0.55
N VAL A 12 -13.76 -13.91 0.06
CA VAL A 12 -12.69 -14.56 0.83
C VAL A 12 -11.72 -13.55 1.45
N TYR A 13 -11.32 -12.49 0.72
CA TYR A 13 -10.39 -11.50 1.28
C TYR A 13 -10.98 -10.70 2.46
N GLU A 14 -12.30 -10.47 2.47
CA GLU A 14 -13.00 -9.75 3.53
C GLU A 14 -13.01 -10.59 4.80
N ALA A 15 -13.34 -11.88 4.68
CA ALA A 15 -13.31 -12.81 5.81
C ALA A 15 -11.91 -12.99 6.40
N VAL A 16 -10.87 -12.99 5.56
CA VAL A 16 -9.48 -13.02 6.04
C VAL A 16 -9.11 -11.72 6.76
N ALA A 17 -9.55 -10.56 6.27
CA ALA A 17 -9.32 -9.28 6.93
C ALA A 17 -10.02 -9.20 8.30
N ASP A 18 -11.25 -9.73 8.41
CA ASP A 18 -11.97 -9.85 9.69
C ASP A 18 -11.18 -10.70 10.70
N LEU A 19 -10.66 -11.86 10.28
CA LEU A 19 -9.84 -12.73 11.14
C LEU A 19 -8.54 -12.03 11.58
N LEU A 20 -7.88 -11.30 10.67
CA LEU A 20 -6.68 -10.54 10.99
C LEU A 20 -6.94 -9.44 12.01
N ASP A 21 -8.06 -8.71 11.90
CA ASP A 21 -8.40 -7.68 12.88
C ASP A 21 -8.76 -8.31 14.22
N GLU A 22 -9.51 -9.41 14.24
CA GLU A 22 -9.84 -10.15 15.47
C GLU A 22 -8.57 -10.61 16.21
N TRP A 23 -7.70 -11.36 15.54
CA TRP A 23 -6.45 -11.85 16.12
C TRP A 23 -5.49 -10.72 16.47
N GLY A 24 -5.51 -9.65 15.67
CA GLY A 24 -4.67 -8.47 15.84
C GLY A 24 -4.97 -7.65 17.09
N ARG A 25 -6.16 -7.79 17.69
CA ARG A 25 -6.55 -7.04 18.90
C ARG A 25 -5.55 -7.17 20.05
N ALA A 26 -5.01 -8.38 20.26
CA ALA A 26 -4.05 -8.65 21.32
C ALA A 26 -2.66 -8.05 21.05
N TYR A 27 -2.39 -7.60 19.82
CA TYR A 27 -1.09 -7.10 19.37
C TYR A 27 -1.15 -5.64 18.91
N ARG A 28 -2.13 -4.87 19.41
CA ARG A 28 -2.24 -3.43 19.15
C ARG A 28 -1.20 -2.67 19.96
N GLY A 29 -0.36 -1.90 19.28
CA GLY A 29 0.61 -1.00 19.90
C GLY A 29 0.02 0.38 20.21
N ASP A 30 0.82 1.23 20.85
CA ASP A 30 0.43 2.59 21.28
C ASP A 30 0.06 3.52 20.12
N ASN A 31 0.52 3.21 18.91
CA ASN A 31 0.18 3.96 17.69
C ASN A 31 -1.21 3.57 17.12
N GLY A 32 -1.93 2.67 17.78
CA GLY A 32 -3.28 2.23 17.38
C GLY A 32 -3.29 1.17 16.29
N TYR A 33 -2.15 0.74 15.76
CA TYR A 33 -2.05 -0.33 14.77
C TYR A 33 -1.67 -1.67 15.42
N SER A 34 -2.19 -2.74 14.82
CA SER A 34 -1.83 -4.12 15.14
C SER A 34 -0.50 -4.50 14.50
N ALA A 35 0.26 -5.39 15.15
CA ALA A 35 1.41 -6.06 14.54
C ALA A 35 1.01 -7.04 13.41
N LEU A 36 -0.27 -7.44 13.36
CA LEU A 36 -0.85 -8.16 12.24
C LEU A 36 -1.36 -7.15 11.21
N GLY A 37 -1.10 -7.45 9.94
CA GLY A 37 -1.45 -6.59 8.82
C GLY A 37 -1.88 -7.39 7.60
N ALA A 38 -2.27 -6.66 6.55
CA ALA A 38 -2.72 -7.23 5.29
C ALA A 38 -1.82 -6.78 4.13
N VAL A 39 -1.71 -7.63 3.11
CA VAL A 39 -1.08 -7.25 1.84
C VAL A 39 -2.19 -6.86 0.88
N VAL A 40 -2.26 -5.57 0.52
CA VAL A 40 -3.33 -5.01 -0.32
C VAL A 40 -2.70 -4.37 -1.55
N GLY A 41 -3.02 -4.88 -2.75
CA GLY A 41 -2.39 -4.42 -3.98
C GLY A 41 -2.79 -2.99 -4.38
N ALA A 42 -1.84 -2.21 -4.89
CA ALA A 42 -2.06 -0.84 -5.36
C ALA A 42 -3.01 -0.72 -6.57
N THR A 43 -3.39 -1.83 -7.21
CA THR A 43 -4.22 -1.88 -8.42
C THR A 43 -5.72 -1.96 -8.15
N TRP A 44 -6.14 -2.09 -6.89
CA TRP A 44 -7.55 -2.21 -6.48
C TRP A 44 -7.96 -1.14 -5.45
N PRO A 45 -7.99 0.15 -5.83
CA PRO A 45 -8.18 1.26 -4.91
C PRO A 45 -9.52 1.25 -4.17
N GLU A 46 -10.59 0.76 -4.79
CA GLU A 46 -11.91 0.66 -4.18
C GLU A 46 -11.94 -0.37 -3.05
N GLN A 47 -11.37 -1.56 -3.28
CA GLN A 47 -11.24 -2.60 -2.26
C GLN A 47 -10.34 -2.13 -1.11
N ALA A 48 -9.24 -1.44 -1.43
CA ALA A 48 -8.36 -0.85 -0.43
C ALA A 48 -9.09 0.18 0.46
N ALA A 49 -9.93 1.04 -0.14
CA ALA A 49 -10.73 2.02 0.59
C ALA A 49 -11.71 1.34 1.57
N GLN A 50 -12.42 0.32 1.11
CA GLN A 50 -13.37 -0.44 1.93
C GLN A 50 -12.65 -1.14 3.09
N LEU A 51 -11.55 -1.84 2.81
CA LEU A 51 -10.76 -2.52 3.84
C LEU A 51 -10.17 -1.54 4.86
N ARG A 52 -9.66 -0.38 4.43
CA ARG A 52 -9.15 0.65 5.35
C ARG A 52 -10.26 1.18 6.26
N GLN A 53 -11.46 1.39 5.71
CA GLN A 53 -12.60 1.86 6.49
C GLN A 53 -13.07 0.83 7.52
N GLN A 54 -13.15 -0.44 7.14
CA GLN A 54 -13.62 -1.53 8.00
C GLN A 54 -12.59 -1.95 9.04
N HIS A 55 -11.29 -1.89 8.70
CA HIS A 55 -10.19 -2.38 9.53
C HIS A 55 -9.16 -1.27 9.82
N PRO A 56 -9.52 -0.23 10.60
CA PRO A 56 -8.66 0.93 10.82
C PRO A 56 -7.33 0.59 11.51
N HIS A 57 -7.28 -0.54 12.24
CA HIS A 57 -6.11 -0.96 13.02
C HIS A 57 -5.14 -1.87 12.27
N LEU A 58 -5.50 -2.37 11.08
CA LEU A 58 -4.60 -3.21 10.29
C LEU A 58 -3.57 -2.35 9.57
N PHE A 59 -2.30 -2.74 9.67
CA PHE A 59 -1.23 -2.15 8.86
C PHE A 59 -1.25 -2.77 7.46
N PHE A 60 -1.12 -1.97 6.40
CA PHE A 60 -1.11 -2.47 5.02
C PHE A 60 0.29 -2.44 4.43
N LEU A 61 0.69 -3.57 3.83
CA LEU A 61 1.80 -3.60 2.88
C LEU A 61 1.23 -3.52 1.47
N VAL A 62 1.64 -2.51 0.71
CA VAL A 62 1.01 -2.16 -0.57
C VAL A 62 2.00 -2.37 -1.72
N PRO A 63 2.04 -3.56 -2.33
CA PRO A 63 2.81 -3.80 -3.54
C PRO A 63 2.13 -3.24 -4.79
N GLY A 64 2.93 -2.99 -5.83
CA GLY A 64 2.41 -2.66 -7.15
C GLY A 64 2.56 -1.21 -7.59
N TYR A 65 3.21 -0.36 -6.79
CA TYR A 65 3.53 1.00 -7.20
C TYR A 65 4.55 1.02 -8.36
N GLY A 66 4.27 1.84 -9.37
CA GLY A 66 5.11 2.04 -10.55
C GLY A 66 4.97 0.91 -11.57
N ALA A 67 5.82 -0.11 -11.47
CA ALA A 67 5.99 -1.12 -12.52
C ALA A 67 4.75 -1.98 -12.81
N GLN A 68 3.76 -2.01 -11.90
CA GLN A 68 2.51 -2.74 -12.07
C GLN A 68 1.31 -1.80 -12.33
N GLY A 69 1.58 -0.53 -12.67
CA GLY A 69 0.56 0.46 -13.00
C GLY A 69 -0.02 1.21 -11.80
N GLY A 70 0.36 0.87 -10.56
CA GLY A 70 -0.03 1.66 -9.38
C GLY A 70 0.66 3.03 -9.35
N ASP A 71 -0.04 4.04 -8.87
CA ASP A 71 0.46 5.41 -8.76
C ASP A 71 0.08 6.05 -7.41
N ALA A 72 0.41 7.33 -7.22
CA ALA A 72 0.14 8.03 -5.96
C ALA A 72 -1.36 8.10 -5.63
N SER A 73 -2.23 8.20 -6.64
CA SER A 73 -3.68 8.18 -6.45
C SER A 73 -4.19 6.79 -6.11
N SER A 74 -3.65 5.75 -6.71
CA SER A 74 -4.11 4.38 -6.51
C SER A 74 -3.71 3.83 -5.14
N VAL A 75 -2.60 4.29 -4.57
CA VAL A 75 -2.17 3.90 -3.21
C VAL A 75 -2.82 4.73 -2.11
N ARG A 76 -3.31 5.94 -2.41
CA ARG A 76 -3.93 6.84 -1.41
C ARG A 76 -4.98 6.14 -0.52
N PRO A 77 -5.92 5.32 -1.04
CA PRO A 77 -6.95 4.70 -0.21
C PRO A 77 -6.43 3.71 0.84
N ASN A 78 -5.17 3.29 0.76
CA ASN A 78 -4.56 2.38 1.73
C ASN A 78 -4.19 3.08 3.04
N PHE A 79 -4.05 4.41 3.03
CA PHE A 79 -3.66 5.21 4.19
C PHE A 79 -4.87 5.63 5.02
N ASP A 80 -4.65 5.85 6.32
CA ASP A 80 -5.64 6.50 7.18
C ASP A 80 -5.75 8.02 6.89
N ARG A 81 -6.65 8.69 7.61
CA ARG A 81 -6.85 10.15 7.52
C ARG A 81 -5.61 11.00 7.86
N ASN A 82 -4.64 10.43 8.57
CA ASN A 82 -3.39 11.08 8.95
C ASN A 82 -2.25 10.75 7.97
N GLY A 83 -2.51 9.99 6.90
CA GLY A 83 -1.50 9.52 5.97
C GLY A 83 -0.60 8.41 6.53
N GLN A 84 -1.08 7.64 7.51
CA GLN A 84 -0.40 6.54 8.17
C GLN A 84 -1.02 5.17 7.83
N GLY A 85 -0.50 4.09 8.41
CA GLY A 85 -1.10 2.76 8.33
C GLY A 85 -0.78 1.95 7.08
N ALA A 86 0.04 2.49 6.16
CA ALA A 86 0.46 1.77 4.96
C ALA A 86 1.96 1.95 4.66
N ILE A 87 2.60 0.88 4.18
CA ILE A 87 3.94 0.88 3.59
C ILE A 87 3.80 0.59 2.10
N ILE A 88 4.22 1.53 1.26
CA ILE A 88 4.20 1.33 -0.20
C ILE A 88 5.48 0.66 -0.64
N ASN A 89 5.36 -0.52 -1.25
CA ASN A 89 6.50 -1.23 -1.82
C ASN A 89 6.71 -0.84 -3.28
N ALA A 90 7.93 -0.38 -3.58
CA ALA A 90 8.40 -0.08 -4.93
C ALA A 90 9.83 -0.62 -5.11
N SER A 91 9.98 -1.71 -5.86
CA SER A 91 11.28 -2.34 -6.11
C SER A 91 11.79 -2.03 -7.52
N ARG A 92 11.17 -2.62 -8.55
CA ARG A 92 11.62 -2.49 -9.96
C ARG A 92 11.66 -1.04 -10.45
N SER A 93 10.67 -0.22 -10.10
CA SER A 93 10.63 1.19 -10.47
C SER A 93 11.81 1.98 -9.91
N LEU A 94 12.32 1.63 -8.71
CA LEU A 94 13.47 2.28 -8.09
C LEU A 94 14.80 1.70 -8.56
N ILE A 95 14.91 0.36 -8.60
CA ILE A 95 16.14 -0.35 -8.99
C ILE A 95 16.48 -0.10 -10.47
N ALA A 96 15.47 -0.06 -11.34
CA ALA A 96 15.64 0.19 -12.78
C ALA A 96 15.41 1.67 -13.17
N ALA A 97 15.32 2.59 -12.20
CA ALA A 97 15.10 4.02 -12.46
C ALA A 97 16.16 4.60 -13.40
N TRP A 98 17.40 4.13 -13.30
CA TRP A 98 18.52 4.57 -14.14
C TRP A 98 18.29 4.27 -15.62
N GLN A 99 17.68 3.13 -15.95
CA GLN A 99 17.35 2.74 -17.32
C GLN A 99 16.26 3.67 -17.89
N LYS A 100 15.21 3.94 -17.11
CA LYS A 100 14.13 4.86 -17.49
C LYS A 100 14.63 6.29 -17.70
N GLN A 101 15.61 6.73 -16.91
CA GLN A 101 16.20 8.06 -16.98
C GLN A 101 17.31 8.17 -18.04
N GLY A 102 17.67 7.08 -18.72
CA GLY A 102 18.72 7.07 -19.75
C GLY A 102 20.12 7.43 -19.22
N VAL A 103 20.38 7.20 -17.94
CA VAL A 103 21.69 7.48 -17.32
C VAL A 103 22.59 6.25 -17.38
N ASP A 104 23.91 6.45 -17.29
CA ASP A 104 24.86 5.34 -17.16
C ASP A 104 24.53 4.53 -15.90
N GLY A 105 24.58 3.20 -16.00
CA GLY A 105 24.36 2.29 -14.89
C GLY A 105 25.33 2.49 -13.73
N LYS A 106 26.46 3.18 -13.92
CA LYS A 106 27.36 3.59 -12.84
C LYS A 106 26.75 4.63 -11.88
N ASP A 107 25.81 5.45 -12.37
CA ASP A 107 25.15 6.51 -11.60
C ASP A 107 23.77 6.07 -11.06
N TYR A 108 23.51 4.76 -11.00
CA TYR A 108 22.21 4.21 -10.60
C TYR A 108 21.74 4.70 -9.22
N ARG A 109 22.67 4.93 -8.29
CA ARG A 109 22.36 5.38 -6.92
C ARG A 109 21.62 6.71 -6.92
N GLU A 110 22.08 7.65 -7.74
CA GLU A 110 21.47 8.98 -7.85
C GLU A 110 20.11 8.90 -8.54
N ALA A 111 19.99 8.08 -9.59
CA ALA A 111 18.73 7.85 -10.27
C ALA A 111 17.67 7.21 -9.34
N THR A 112 18.06 6.19 -8.57
CA THR A 112 17.21 5.55 -7.55
C THR A 112 16.79 6.56 -6.48
N LEU A 113 17.72 7.39 -5.97
CA LEU A 113 17.39 8.42 -4.97
C LEU A 113 16.42 9.46 -5.53
N ARG A 114 16.61 9.93 -6.76
CA ARG A 114 15.69 10.86 -7.43
C ARG A 114 14.30 10.25 -7.59
N GLU A 115 14.21 9.01 -8.07
CA GLU A 115 12.90 8.33 -8.25
C GLU A 115 12.20 8.09 -6.90
N ALA A 116 12.96 7.70 -5.85
CA ALA A 116 12.40 7.52 -4.51
C ALA A 116 11.87 8.83 -3.91
N LYS A 117 12.60 9.94 -4.09
CA LYS A 117 12.12 11.28 -3.69
C LYS A 117 10.87 11.68 -4.46
N ALA A 118 10.87 11.51 -5.78
CA ALA A 118 9.72 11.82 -6.63
C ALA A 118 8.49 11.00 -6.23
N MET A 119 8.65 9.70 -5.98
CA MET A 119 7.59 8.82 -5.47
C MET A 119 7.03 9.30 -4.13
N ARG A 120 7.91 9.57 -3.15
CA ARG A 120 7.51 10.09 -1.83
C ARG A 120 6.72 11.38 -1.95
N ASP A 121 7.20 12.32 -2.78
CA ASP A 121 6.60 13.63 -2.91
C ASP A 121 5.25 13.56 -3.65
N ALA A 122 5.12 12.68 -4.64
CA ALA A 122 3.86 12.39 -5.30
C ALA A 122 2.82 11.81 -4.33
N ILE A 123 3.22 10.84 -3.50
CA ILE A 123 2.34 10.24 -2.47
C ILE A 123 1.91 11.30 -1.45
N LYS A 124 2.86 12.09 -0.92
CA LYS A 124 2.54 13.18 0.02
C LYS A 124 1.55 14.18 -0.57
N LYS A 125 1.74 14.57 -1.84
CA LYS A 125 0.82 15.46 -2.55
C LYS A 125 -0.56 14.85 -2.76
N ALA A 126 -0.65 13.54 -3.00
CA ALA A 126 -1.92 12.85 -3.12
C ALA A 126 -2.66 12.79 -1.77
N LEU A 127 -1.92 12.62 -0.67
CA LEU A 127 -2.47 12.61 0.70
C LEU A 127 -2.90 14.01 1.18
N SER A 128 -2.22 15.08 0.78
CA SER A 128 -2.54 16.46 1.20
C SER A 128 -3.75 17.08 0.49
N ARG A 129 -4.33 16.41 -0.50
CA ARG A 129 -5.48 16.88 -1.30
C ARG A 129 -6.81 16.27 -0.80
N ALA A 130 -6.89 16.00 0.50
CA ALA A 130 -8.03 15.37 1.17
C ALA A 130 -8.72 16.39 2.09
#